data_AF-A0A9E5USG1-F1
#
_entry.id   AF-A0A9E5USG1-F1
#
_cell.length_a   1.000
_cell.length_b   1.000
_cell.length_c   1.000
_cell.angle_alpha   90.00
_cell.angle_beta   90.00
_cell.angle_gamma   90.00
#
_symmetry.space_group_name_H-M   'P 1'
#
loop_
_entity.id
_entity.type
_entity.pdbx_description
1 polymer ?
#
loop_
_entity_poly.entity_id
_entity_poly.type
_entity_poly.pdbx_seq_one_letter_code
_entity_poly.pdbx_strand_id
1 'polypeptide(L)'
;MELSQLWEMLLRRWWVILLPVVVALLLLLPTVPGILSPEVRYQVVMRFTAAPPSTVELDPATTYEDAVYVPWLASEYVVVNLPPWITSDSFAAEVSAVLAEAGLALEPDDLRPAFVADSARSILIVYLNWDDEAEIEAIARAAVEVLQTRNGVYFPQFAAIQQKSLR
;
A
#
# COMPACT_ATOMS: atom_id res chain seq x y z
N MET A 1 6.01 44.75 -44.98
CA MET A 1 6.95 44.83 -43.84
C MET A 1 8.12 43.93 -44.18
N GLU A 2 9.27 44.51 -44.47
CA GLU A 2 10.46 43.75 -44.88
C GLU A 2 11.08 43.01 -43.68
N LEU A 3 11.59 41.80 -43.93
CA LEU A 3 12.20 40.91 -42.93
C LEU A 3 13.30 41.60 -42.09
N SER A 4 13.98 42.57 -42.70
CA SER A 4 15.03 43.39 -42.09
C SER A 4 14.54 44.19 -40.88
N GLN A 5 13.33 44.77 -40.93
CA GLN A 5 12.77 45.57 -39.84
C GLN A 5 12.33 44.70 -38.65
N LEU A 6 11.85 43.48 -38.91
CA LEU A 6 11.53 42.50 -37.86
C LEU A 6 12.79 42.04 -37.14
N TRP A 7 13.89 41.83 -37.87
CA TRP A 7 15.17 41.40 -37.32
C TRP A 7 15.80 42.46 -36.39
N GLU A 8 15.74 43.75 -36.76
CA GLU A 8 16.21 44.84 -35.90
C GLU A 8 15.36 44.98 -34.62
N MET A 9 14.05 44.81 -34.71
CA MET A 9 13.16 44.81 -33.53
C MET A 9 13.47 43.65 -32.58
N LEU A 10 13.73 42.47 -33.13
CA LEU A 10 14.06 41.26 -32.36
C LEU A 10 15.40 41.42 -31.64
N LEU A 11 16.43 41.92 -32.32
CA LEU A 11 17.75 42.16 -31.74
C LEU A 11 17.77 43.30 -30.72
N ARG A 12 16.88 44.30 -30.85
CA ARG A 12 16.81 45.42 -29.89
C ARG A 12 16.06 45.08 -28.60
N ARG A 13 15.18 44.08 -28.63
CA ARG A 13 14.32 43.66 -27.50
C ARG A 13 14.47 42.19 -27.08
N TRP A 14 15.55 41.54 -27.50
CA TRP A 14 15.86 40.13 -27.21
C TRP A 14 15.75 39.78 -25.71
N TRP A 15 16.08 40.73 -24.82
CA TRP A 15 15.97 40.57 -23.37
C TRP A 15 14.52 40.36 -22.89
N VAL A 16 13.50 40.91 -23.56
CA VAL A 16 12.09 40.68 -23.22
C VAL A 16 11.67 39.23 -23.50
N ILE A 17 12.29 38.62 -24.53
CA ILE A 17 12.06 37.22 -24.91
C ILE A 17 12.85 36.29 -23.98
N LEU A 18 14.06 36.68 -23.59
CA LEU A 18 14.91 35.87 -22.73
C LEU A 18 14.51 35.90 -21.26
N LEU A 19 13.97 37.02 -20.78
CA LEU A 19 13.54 37.18 -19.39
C LEU A 19 12.58 36.07 -18.90
N PRO A 20 11.48 35.70 -19.60
CA PRO A 20 10.62 34.61 -19.16
C PRO A 20 11.34 33.25 -19.15
N VAL A 21 12.26 33.01 -20.09
CA VAL A 21 13.05 31.77 -20.14
C VAL A 21 14.02 31.69 -18.97
N VAL A 22 14.71 32.79 -18.65
CA VAL A 22 15.62 32.87 -17.51
C VAL A 22 14.85 32.72 -16.20
N VAL A 23 13.69 33.36 -16.06
CA VAL A 23 12.84 33.21 -14.87
C VAL A 23 12.40 31.75 -14.72
N ALA A 24 11.94 31.10 -15.79
CA ALA A 24 11.58 29.69 -15.75
C ALA A 24 12.76 28.79 -15.33
N LEU A 25 13.96 29.03 -15.90
CA LEU A 25 15.18 28.30 -15.51
C LEU A 25 15.54 28.51 -14.05
N LEU A 26 15.47 29.74 -13.55
CA LEU A 26 15.74 30.05 -12.14
C LEU A 26 14.74 29.36 -11.20
N LEU A 27 13.47 29.26 -11.60
CA LEU A 27 12.44 28.55 -10.85
C LEU A 27 12.64 27.02 -10.87
N LEU A 28 13.30 26.49 -11.90
CA LEU A 28 13.65 25.06 -12.04
C LEU A 28 14.90 24.66 -11.26
N LEU A 29 15.85 25.58 -11.01
CA LEU A 29 17.10 25.28 -10.27
C LEU A 29 16.90 24.47 -8.98
N PRO A 30 15.94 24.78 -8.08
CA PRO A 30 15.75 24.01 -6.86
C PRO A 30 15.25 22.57 -7.09
N THR A 31 14.65 22.24 -8.23
CA THR A 31 14.19 20.87 -8.53
C THR A 31 15.28 20.01 -9.19
N VAL A 32 16.33 20.62 -9.72
CA VAL A 32 17.44 19.92 -10.40
C VAL A 32 18.08 18.81 -9.55
N PRO A 33 18.38 19.00 -8.24
CA PRO A 33 18.96 17.94 -7.42
C PRO A 33 18.09 16.67 -7.36
N GLY A 34 16.78 16.82 -7.18
CA GLY A 34 15.84 15.69 -7.15
C GLY A 34 15.64 14.99 -8.50
N ILE A 35 15.88 15.70 -9.61
CA ILE A 35 15.86 15.12 -10.97
C ILE A 35 17.15 14.31 -11.23
N LEU A 36 18.29 14.78 -10.74
CA LEU A 36 19.60 14.15 -10.95
C LEU A 36 19.84 12.95 -10.02
N SER A 37 19.18 12.91 -8.86
CA SER A 37 19.26 11.81 -7.90
C SER A 37 17.86 11.50 -7.40
N PRO A 38 17.05 10.80 -8.21
CA PRO A 38 15.72 10.39 -7.77
C PRO A 38 15.86 9.49 -6.54
N GLU A 39 14.99 9.72 -5.55
CA GLU A 39 14.87 8.84 -4.40
C GLU A 39 14.57 7.42 -4.89
N VAL A 40 15.38 6.46 -4.43
CA VAL A 40 15.13 5.05 -4.70
C VAL A 40 13.95 4.62 -3.84
N ARG A 41 12.85 4.23 -4.48
CA ARG A 41 11.68 3.67 -3.81
C ARG A 41 11.52 2.21 -4.18
N TYR A 42 11.39 1.37 -3.16
CA TYR A 42 11.08 -0.04 -3.28
C TYR A 42 9.57 -0.24 -3.13
N GLN A 43 9.04 -1.24 -3.84
CA GLN A 43 7.63 -1.61 -3.75
C GLN A 43 7.50 -3.12 -3.61
N VAL A 44 6.72 -3.53 -2.60
CA VAL A 44 6.28 -4.92 -2.43
C VAL A 44 4.77 -4.97 -2.63
N VAL A 45 4.31 -5.92 -3.45
CA VAL A 45 2.88 -6.20 -3.65
C VAL A 45 2.57 -7.58 -3.11
N MET A 46 1.76 -7.63 -2.06
CA MET A 46 1.31 -8.87 -1.43
C MET A 46 -0.13 -9.14 -1.84
N ARG A 47 -0.42 -10.39 -2.23
CA ARG A 47 -1.77 -10.84 -2.60
C ARG A 47 -2.17 -11.99 -1.69
N PHE A 48 -3.24 -11.81 -0.95
CA PHE A 48 -3.79 -12.84 -0.06
C PHE A 48 -5.13 -13.30 -0.59
N THR A 49 -5.35 -14.62 -0.59
CA THR A 49 -6.64 -15.23 -0.92
C THR A 49 -7.31 -15.68 0.36
N ALA A 50 -8.55 -15.27 0.59
CA ALA A 50 -9.38 -15.88 1.62
C ALA A 50 -10.18 -17.03 1.00
N ALA A 51 -10.16 -18.17 1.67
CA ALA A 51 -10.96 -19.32 1.31
C ALA A 51 -11.47 -20.00 2.58
N PRO A 52 -12.65 -20.65 2.53
CA PRO A 52 -13.09 -21.47 3.65
C PRO A 52 -12.11 -22.65 3.84
N PRO A 53 -11.94 -23.13 5.08
CA PRO A 53 -11.10 -24.28 5.35
C PRO A 53 -11.59 -25.50 4.55
N SER A 54 -10.65 -26.20 3.91
CA SER A 54 -10.91 -27.32 2.99
C SER A 54 -11.46 -28.59 3.67
N THR A 55 -11.67 -28.56 4.99
CA THR A 55 -11.92 -29.73 5.84
C THR A 55 -13.36 -29.89 6.29
N VAL A 56 -14.32 -29.18 5.68
CA VAL A 56 -15.73 -29.45 5.96
C VAL A 56 -16.10 -30.77 5.26
N GLU A 57 -16.04 -31.87 6.01
CA GLU A 57 -16.70 -33.11 5.63
C GLU A 57 -18.18 -32.78 5.45
N LEU A 58 -18.66 -32.84 4.20
CA LEU A 58 -20.02 -32.46 3.86
C LEU A 58 -20.96 -33.49 4.50
N ASP A 59 -21.55 -33.12 5.63
CA ASP A 59 -22.66 -33.87 6.20
C ASP A 59 -23.78 -33.91 5.15
N PRO A 60 -24.29 -35.09 4.74
CA PRO A 60 -25.38 -35.18 3.77
C PRO A 60 -26.66 -34.45 4.19
N ALA A 61 -26.79 -34.06 5.47
CA ALA A 61 -27.87 -33.19 5.95
C ALA A 61 -27.62 -31.68 5.73
N THR A 62 -26.40 -31.25 5.41
CA THR A 62 -26.08 -29.85 5.12
C THR A 62 -26.43 -29.48 3.68
N THR A 63 -27.04 -28.32 3.51
CA THR A 63 -27.45 -27.84 2.19
C THR A 63 -26.26 -27.17 1.49
N TYR A 64 -26.27 -27.14 0.15
CA TYR A 64 -25.23 -26.48 -0.65
C TYR A 64 -25.01 -25.01 -0.24
N GLU A 65 -26.10 -24.33 0.11
CA GLU A 65 -26.11 -22.95 0.59
C GLU A 65 -25.20 -22.77 1.80
N ASP A 66 -25.36 -23.62 2.82
CA ASP A 66 -24.61 -23.54 4.08
C ASP A 66 -23.17 -24.05 3.93
N ALA A 67 -22.97 -25.08 3.10
CA ALA A 67 -21.68 -25.76 3.01
C ALA A 67 -20.71 -25.12 2.02
N VAL A 68 -21.21 -24.47 0.96
CA VAL A 68 -20.38 -23.95 -0.15
C VAL A 68 -20.63 -22.47 -0.40
N TYR A 69 -21.89 -22.08 -0.61
CA TYR A 69 -22.21 -20.72 -1.04
C TYR A 69 -21.95 -19.66 0.03
N VAL A 70 -22.45 -19.87 1.26
CA VAL A 70 -22.25 -18.94 2.38
C VAL A 70 -20.77 -18.82 2.77
N PRO A 71 -19.99 -19.91 2.89
CA PRO A 71 -18.55 -19.80 3.16
C PRO A 71 -17.75 -19.11 2.04
N TRP A 72 -18.15 -19.30 0.77
CA TRP A 72 -17.55 -18.58 -0.35
C TRP A 72 -17.82 -17.07 -0.26
N LEU A 73 -19.08 -16.68 -0.01
CA LEU A 73 -19.43 -15.27 0.23
C LEU A 73 -18.71 -14.70 1.45
N ALA A 74 -18.61 -15.47 2.53
CA ALA A 74 -17.92 -15.03 3.75
C ALA A 74 -16.44 -14.69 3.46
N SER A 75 -15.80 -15.41 2.53
CA SER A 75 -14.41 -15.12 2.13
C SER A 75 -14.27 -13.74 1.47
N GLU A 76 -15.27 -13.31 0.69
CA GLU A 76 -15.31 -11.96 0.12
C GLU A 76 -15.53 -10.90 1.20
N TYR A 77 -16.43 -11.15 2.16
CA TYR A 77 -16.63 -10.25 3.30
C TYR A 77 -15.41 -10.14 4.21
N VAL A 78 -14.65 -11.21 4.42
CA VAL A 78 -13.39 -11.17 5.18
C VAL A 78 -12.43 -10.17 4.52
N VAL A 79 -12.24 -10.32 3.21
CA VAL A 79 -11.27 -9.55 2.46
C VAL A 79 -11.66 -8.07 2.32
N VAL A 80 -12.95 -7.76 2.08
CA VAL A 80 -13.39 -6.37 1.88
C VAL A 80 -13.26 -5.50 3.13
N ASN A 81 -13.23 -6.12 4.31
CA ASN A 81 -13.14 -5.40 5.59
C ASN A 81 -11.71 -5.15 6.07
N LEU A 82 -10.70 -5.78 5.44
CA LEU A 82 -9.29 -5.63 5.84
C LEU A 82 -8.63 -4.32 5.38
N PRO A 83 -8.86 -3.79 4.15
CA PRO A 83 -8.19 -2.58 3.68
C PRO A 83 -8.34 -1.34 4.58
N PRO A 84 -9.53 -1.03 5.14
CA PRO A 84 -9.67 0.09 6.07
C PRO A 84 -8.85 -0.07 7.35
N TRP A 85 -8.66 -1.30 7.83
CA TRP A 85 -7.81 -1.55 8.99
C TRP A 85 -6.32 -1.44 8.65
N ILE A 86 -5.89 -2.01 7.52
CA ILE A 86 -4.49 -1.98 7.06
C ILE A 86 -3.97 -0.55 6.88
N THR A 87 -4.83 0.37 6.46
CA THR A 87 -4.49 1.79 6.26
C THR A 87 -4.65 2.65 7.53
N SER A 88 -4.96 2.04 8.67
CA SER A 88 -5.16 2.72 9.96
C SER A 88 -3.91 2.75 10.84
N ASP A 89 -3.90 3.67 11.81
CA ASP A 89 -2.84 3.79 12.84
C ASP A 89 -2.65 2.48 13.62
N SER A 90 -3.74 1.76 13.91
CA SER A 90 -3.69 0.53 14.69
C SER A 90 -2.91 -0.58 14.00
N PHE A 91 -3.03 -0.71 12.68
CA PHE A 91 -2.26 -1.71 11.93
C PHE A 91 -0.77 -1.35 11.90
N ALA A 92 -0.44 -0.08 11.66
CA ALA A 92 0.93 0.40 11.69
C ALA A 92 1.59 0.18 13.07
N ALA A 93 0.84 0.37 14.16
CA ALA A 93 1.32 0.09 15.51
C ALA A 93 1.62 -1.40 15.75
N GLU A 94 0.76 -2.31 15.27
CA GLU A 94 1.00 -3.75 15.37
C GLU A 94 2.23 -4.18 14.56
N VAL A 95 2.41 -3.61 13.36
CA VAL A 95 3.59 -3.89 12.52
C VAL A 95 4.87 -3.37 13.19
N SER A 96 4.83 -2.13 13.71
CA SER A 96 5.95 -1.54 14.47
C SER A 96 6.33 -2.42 15.68
N ALA A 97 5.35 -2.94 16.42
CA ALA A 97 5.59 -3.83 17.55
C ALA A 97 6.30 -5.13 17.13
N VAL A 98 5.84 -5.79 16.05
CA VAL A 98 6.47 -7.00 15.51
C VAL A 98 7.90 -6.71 15.04
N LEU A 99 8.14 -5.57 14.37
CA LEU A 99 9.48 -5.18 13.92
C LEU A 99 10.41 -4.88 15.10
N ALA A 100 9.91 -4.25 16.15
CA ALA A 100 10.67 -3.96 17.36
C ALA A 100 11.13 -5.25 18.06
N GLU A 101 10.30 -6.29 18.08
CA GLU A 101 10.69 -7.63 18.58
C GLU A 101 11.81 -8.26 17.74
N ALA A 102 11.87 -7.94 16.45
CA ALA A 102 12.94 -8.35 15.53
C ALA A 102 14.18 -7.43 15.56
N GLY A 103 14.19 -6.40 16.42
CA GLY A 103 15.31 -5.46 16.57
C GLY A 103 15.31 -4.30 15.57
N LEU A 104 14.24 -4.09 14.81
CA LEU A 104 14.07 -2.95 13.91
C LEU A 104 13.01 -1.99 14.48
N ALA A 105 13.45 -0.87 15.05
CA ALA A 105 12.55 0.12 15.61
C ALA A 105 12.17 1.17 14.56
N LEU A 106 10.94 1.07 14.04
CA LEU A 106 10.33 2.06 13.14
C LEU A 106 9.09 2.66 13.81
N GLU A 107 8.92 3.98 13.71
CA GLU A 107 7.76 4.66 14.28
C GLU A 107 6.48 4.31 13.50
N PRO A 108 5.35 4.05 14.18
CA PRO A 108 4.08 3.75 13.51
C PRO A 108 3.63 4.82 12.52
N ASP A 109 3.92 6.10 12.82
CA ASP A 109 3.55 7.23 11.97
C ASP A 109 4.29 7.24 10.62
N ASP A 110 5.51 6.69 10.57
CA ASP A 110 6.28 6.52 9.35
C ASP A 110 5.76 5.32 8.53
N LEU A 111 5.35 4.24 9.21
CA LEU A 111 4.82 3.03 8.57
C LEU A 111 3.43 3.21 7.97
N ARG A 112 2.55 3.97 8.61
CA ARG A 112 1.17 4.15 8.15
C ARG A 112 1.05 4.60 6.68
N PRO A 113 1.73 5.66 6.19
CA PRO A 113 1.64 6.07 4.79
C PRO A 113 2.29 5.07 3.82
N ALA A 114 3.11 4.13 4.31
CA ALA A 114 3.77 3.12 3.50
C ALA A 114 2.76 2.09 2.94
N PHE A 115 1.64 1.87 3.65
CA PHE A 115 0.62 0.88 3.31
C PHE A 115 -0.53 1.48 2.51
N VAL A 116 -0.83 0.85 1.38
CA VAL A 116 -2.09 1.01 0.64
C VAL A 116 -2.71 -0.36 0.47
N ALA A 117 -4.02 -0.48 0.63
CA ALA A 117 -4.71 -1.75 0.50
C ALA A 117 -5.96 -1.62 -0.36
N ASP A 118 -6.25 -2.69 -1.09
CA ASP A 118 -7.46 -2.83 -1.90
C ASP A 118 -7.95 -4.28 -1.85
N SER A 119 -9.19 -4.51 -2.26
CA SER A 119 -9.82 -5.82 -2.30
C SER A 119 -10.56 -6.02 -3.60
N ALA A 120 -10.40 -7.21 -4.20
CA ALA A 120 -11.18 -7.63 -5.34
C ALA A 120 -11.70 -9.06 -5.09
N ARG A 121 -13.01 -9.19 -4.84
CA ARG A 121 -13.65 -10.46 -4.44
C ARG A 121 -12.94 -11.05 -3.21
N SER A 122 -12.58 -12.33 -3.24
CA SER A 122 -11.84 -13.03 -2.19
C SER A 122 -10.32 -12.80 -2.23
N ILE A 123 -9.84 -11.71 -2.85
CA ILE A 123 -8.42 -11.37 -2.94
C ILE A 123 -8.15 -10.01 -2.30
N LEU A 124 -7.36 -10.02 -1.23
CA LEU A 124 -6.78 -8.82 -0.62
C LEU A 124 -5.47 -8.50 -1.35
N ILE A 125 -5.27 -7.22 -1.69
CA ILE A 125 -4.03 -6.72 -2.27
C ILE A 125 -3.49 -5.65 -1.33
N VAL A 126 -2.23 -5.82 -0.91
CA VAL A 126 -1.52 -4.86 -0.07
C VAL A 126 -0.31 -4.38 -0.85
N TYR A 127 -0.22 -3.07 -1.03
CA TYR A 127 0.90 -2.36 -1.60
C TYR A 127 1.69 -1.74 -0.45
N LEU A 128 2.98 -2.04 -0.43
CA LEU A 128 3.93 -1.46 0.52
C LEU A 128 4.99 -0.71 -0.28
N ASN A 129 5.22 0.55 0.07
CA ASN A 129 6.27 1.37 -0.53
C ASN A 129 7.20 1.86 0.58
N TRP A 130 8.50 1.77 0.35
CA TRP A 130 9.52 2.16 1.33
C TRP A 130 10.81 2.56 0.63
N ASP A 131 11.67 3.31 1.34
CA ASP A 131 12.88 3.88 0.75
C ASP A 131 14.13 3.01 0.96
N ASP A 132 14.07 2.00 1.85
CA ASP A 132 15.16 1.07 2.14
C ASP A 132 14.81 -0.39 1.76
N GLU A 133 15.78 -1.09 1.14
CA GLU A 133 15.63 -2.45 0.62
C GLU A 133 15.52 -3.53 1.72
N ALA A 134 16.30 -3.40 2.79
CA ALA A 134 16.30 -4.39 3.86
C ALA A 134 15.07 -4.20 4.76
N GLU A 135 14.71 -2.94 5.01
CA GLU A 135 13.55 -2.60 5.84
C GLU A 135 12.24 -2.98 5.13
N ILE A 136 12.08 -2.77 3.81
CA ILE A 136 10.83 -3.12 3.12
C ILE A 136 10.54 -4.62 3.19
N GLU A 137 11.58 -5.46 3.14
CA GLU A 137 11.41 -6.90 3.29
C GLU A 137 10.96 -7.27 4.71
N ALA A 138 11.58 -6.65 5.73
CA ALA A 138 11.19 -6.86 7.12
C ALA A 138 9.76 -6.37 7.39
N ILE A 139 9.40 -5.18 6.90
CA ILE A 139 8.05 -4.60 7.03
C ILE A 139 7.01 -5.49 6.34
N ALA A 140 7.31 -6.02 5.14
CA ALA A 140 6.40 -6.93 4.44
C ALA A 140 6.15 -8.21 5.24
N ARG A 141 7.21 -8.82 5.80
CA ARG A 141 7.10 -10.03 6.63
C ARG A 141 6.30 -9.75 7.91
N ALA A 142 6.57 -8.65 8.59
CA ALA A 142 5.83 -8.24 9.78
C ALA A 142 4.34 -7.98 9.46
N ALA A 143 4.04 -7.33 8.33
CA ALA A 143 2.66 -7.11 7.88
C ALA A 143 1.92 -8.44 7.62
N VAL A 144 2.58 -9.43 7.01
CA VAL A 144 2.02 -10.78 6.83
C VAL A 144 1.71 -11.41 8.20
N GLU A 145 2.64 -11.32 9.15
CA GLU A 145 2.46 -11.88 10.49
C GLU A 145 1.29 -11.24 11.25
N VAL A 146 1.21 -9.90 11.24
CA VAL A 146 0.10 -9.15 11.85
C VAL A 146 -1.24 -9.55 11.22
N LEU A 147 -1.30 -9.61 9.89
CA LEU A 147 -2.50 -10.02 9.16
C LEU A 147 -2.94 -11.44 9.51
N GLN A 148 -2.01 -12.35 9.84
CA GLN A 148 -2.33 -13.74 10.18
C GLN A 148 -2.68 -13.95 11.66
N THR A 149 -2.06 -13.18 12.56
CA THR A 149 -2.10 -13.45 14.01
C THR A 149 -2.93 -12.46 14.82
N ARG A 150 -3.04 -11.19 14.37
CA ARG A 150 -3.71 -10.12 15.12
C ARG A 150 -5.11 -9.80 14.59
N ASN A 151 -5.49 -10.32 13.43
CA ASN A 151 -6.78 -10.03 12.79
C ASN A 151 -8.00 -10.28 13.71
N GLY A 152 -7.95 -11.30 14.57
CA GLY A 152 -9.06 -11.67 15.46
C GLY A 152 -9.32 -10.67 16.60
N VAL A 153 -8.34 -9.81 16.90
CA VAL A 153 -8.50 -8.73 17.90
C VAL A 153 -9.41 -7.63 17.35
N TYR A 154 -9.25 -7.31 16.07
CA TYR A 154 -9.96 -6.22 15.40
C TYR A 154 -11.26 -6.68 14.73
N PHE A 155 -11.34 -7.96 14.36
CA PHE A 155 -12.50 -8.59 13.75
C PHE A 155 -12.94 -9.80 14.60
N PRO A 156 -13.81 -9.59 15.61
CA PRO A 156 -14.24 -10.65 16.52
C PRO A 156 -14.83 -11.89 15.83
N GLN A 157 -15.42 -11.70 14.65
CA GLN A 157 -15.92 -12.77 13.80
C GLN A 157 -14.84 -13.77 13.36
N PHE A 158 -13.57 -13.38 13.32
CA PHE A 158 -12.46 -14.28 12.99
C PHE A 158 -12.01 -15.10 14.20
N ALA A 159 -12.06 -14.51 15.40
CA ALA A 159 -11.67 -15.19 16.64
C ALA A 159 -12.58 -16.39 16.98
N ALA A 160 -13.87 -16.28 16.66
CA ALA A 160 -14.85 -17.36 16.87
C ALA A 160 -14.54 -18.64 16.06
N ILE A 161 -13.82 -18.53 14.94
CA ILE A 161 -13.49 -19.65 14.05
C ILE A 161 -12.25 -20.41 14.56
N GLN A 162 -11.22 -19.70 15.06
CA GLN A 162 -10.00 -20.34 15.57
C GLN A 162 -10.25 -21.23 16.80
N GLN A 163 -11.19 -20.84 17.67
CA GLN A 163 -11.49 -21.58 18.90
C GLN A 163 -12.11 -22.97 18.66
N LYS A 164 -12.75 -23.17 17.51
CA LYS A 164 -13.35 -24.46 17.12
C LYS A 164 -12.33 -25.42 16.48
N SER A 165 -11.22 -24.91 15.93
CA SER A 165 -10.15 -25.72 15.32
C SER A 165 -9.21 -26.38 16.33
N LEU A 166 -9.25 -25.97 17.60
CA LEU A 166 -8.41 -26.47 18.70
C LEU A 166 -9.14 -27.47 19.61
N ARG A 167 -10.35 -27.90 19.24
CA ARG A 167 -11.13 -28.96 19.89
C ARG A 167 -11.41 -30.07 18.91
#